data_AF-A0AAU6U187-F1
#
_entry.id   AF-A0AAU6U187-F1
#
_cell.length_a   1.000
_cell.length_b   1.000
_cell.length_c   1.000
_cell.angle_alpha   90.00
_cell.angle_beta   90.00
_cell.angle_gamma   90.00
#
_symmetry.space_group_name_H-M   'P 1'
#
loop_
_entity.id
_entity.type
_entity.pdbx_description
1 polymer ?
#
loop_
_entity_poly.entity_id
_entity_poly.type
_entity_poly.pdbx_seq_one_letter_code
_entity_poly.pdbx_strand_id
1 'polypeptide(L)' 'MKVLSSLKSAKSRHPDCQIVRRRGKLFVICKSNPRFKARQR' A
#
# COMPACT_ATOMS: atom_id res chain seq x y z
N MET A 1 2.43 2.36 -8.73
CA MET A 1 2.47 2.64 -7.28
C MET A 1 1.87 4.02 -7.05
N LYS A 2 0.92 4.18 -6.12
CA LYS A 2 0.23 5.47 -5.86
C LYS A 2 0.72 6.12 -4.56
N VAL A 3 0.82 7.46 -4.51
CA VAL A 3 1.11 8.19 -3.27
C VAL A 3 -0.20 8.73 -2.71
N LEU A 4 -0.52 8.41 -1.45
CA LEU A 4 -1.79 8.75 -0.81
C LEU A 4 -1.54 9.38 0.56
N SER A 5 -2.40 10.29 1.00
CA SER A 5 -2.35 10.83 2.38
C SER A 5 -2.71 9.78 3.43
N SER A 6 -3.60 8.84 3.09
CA SER A 6 -4.04 7.74 3.96
C SER A 6 -4.02 6.39 3.23
N LEU A 7 -3.62 5.34 3.95
CA LEU A 7 -3.59 3.97 3.47
C LEU A 7 -4.81 3.14 3.91
N LYS A 8 -5.77 3.74 4.65
CA LYS A 8 -6.93 3.04 5.23
C LYS A 8 -7.76 2.30 4.18
N SER A 9 -8.06 2.95 3.06
CA SER A 9 -8.80 2.34 1.95
C SER A 9 -7.90 1.56 1.00
N ALA A 10 -6.59 1.80 0.99
CA ALA A 10 -5.66 1.10 0.09
C ALA A 10 -5.37 -0.34 0.55
N LYS A 11 -5.33 -0.58 1.86
CA LYS A 11 -5.07 -1.91 2.44
C LYS A 11 -6.23 -2.90 2.25
N SER A 12 -7.46 -2.43 2.05
CA SER A 12 -8.66 -3.28 1.97
C SER A 12 -9.12 -3.60 0.55
N ARG A 13 -8.42 -3.11 -0.49
CA ARG A 13 -8.82 -3.30 -1.91
C ARG A 13 -8.64 -4.72 -2.41
N HIS A 14 -7.76 -5.49 -1.78
CA HIS A 14 -7.43 -6.85 -2.17
C HIS A 14 -6.98 -7.64 -0.94
N PRO A 15 -7.28 -8.94 -0.82
CA PRO A 15 -6.82 -9.77 0.30
C PRO A 15 -5.29 -9.74 0.49
N ASP A 16 -4.54 -9.73 -0.61
CA ASP A 16 -3.07 -9.72 -0.59
C ASP A 16 -2.44 -8.34 -0.33
N CYS A 17 -3.25 -7.30 -0.09
CA CYS A 17 -2.72 -5.99 0.27
C CYS A 17 -2.20 -6.01 1.70
N GLN A 18 -0.89 -5.82 1.87
CA GLN A 18 -0.25 -5.78 3.18
C GLN A 18 0.41 -4.43 3.43
N ILE A 19 0.30 -3.94 4.66
CA ILE A 19 1.01 -2.73 5.09
C ILE A 19 2.40 -3.14 5.57
N VAL A 20 3.43 -2.47 5.05
CA VAL A 20 4.83 -2.65 5.45
C VAL A 20 5.48 -1.30 5.68
N ARG A 21 6.40 -1.23 6.65
CA ARG A 21 7.23 -0.04 6.89
C ARG A 21 8.60 -0.27 6.27
N ARG A 22 9.04 0.65 5.38
CA ARG A 22 10.34 0.58 4.69
C ARG A 22 10.95 1.98 4.65
N ARG A 23 12.24 2.11 4.99
CA ARG A 23 12.96 3.41 4.96
C ARG A 23 12.17 4.54 5.64
N GLY A 24 11.59 4.25 6.81
CA GLY A 24 10.78 5.20 7.59
C GLY A 24 9.37 5.47 7.07
N LYS A 25 8.98 5.02 5.88
CA LYS A 25 7.65 5.26 5.27
C LYS A 25 6.76 4.03 5.30
N LEU A 26 5.45 4.25 5.35
CA LEU A 26 4.44 3.20 5.24
C LEU A 26 4.06 2.96 3.77
N PHE A 27 3.95 1.69 3.42
CA PHE A 27 3.64 1.21 2.08
C PHE A 27 2.53 0.17 2.15
N VAL A 28 1.64 0.18 1.16
CA VAL A 28 0.81 -0.99 0.83
C VAL A 28 1.52 -1.73 -0.28
N ILE A 29 1.85 -2.99 -0.03
CA ILE A 29 2.36 -3.93 -1.03
C ILE A 29 1.25 -4.89 -1.42
N CYS A 30 1.18 -5.22 -2.71
CA CYS A 30 0.38 -6.33 -3.22
C CYS A 30 1.24 -7.00 -4.30
N LYS A 31 1.61 -8.27 -4.07
CA LYS A 31 2.46 -9.03 -4.99
C LYS A 31 1.64 -9.56 -6.17
N SER A 32 0.41 -9.98 -5.91
CA SER A 32 -0.54 -10.52 -6.89
C SER A 32 -1.02 -9.47 -7.89
N ASN A 33 -1.22 -8.22 -7.45
CA ASN A 33 -1.61 -7.12 -8.33
C ASN A 33 -0.84 -5.81 -8.01
N PRO A 34 0.17 -5.43 -8.83
CA PRO A 34 1.00 -4.26 -8.57
C PRO A 34 0.25 -2.92 -8.69
N ARG A 35 -0.95 -2.89 -9.29
CA ARG A 35 -1.81 -1.68 -9.40
C ARG A 35 -2.25 -1.17 -8.03
N PHE A 36 -2.35 -2.06 -7.02
CA PHE A 36 -2.76 -1.71 -5.66
C PHE A 36 -1.61 -1.24 -4.76
N LYS A 37 -0.36 -1.26 -5.23
CA LYS A 37 0.78 -0.76 -4.45
C LYS A 37 0.62 0.74 -4.16
N ALA A 38 0.77 1.13 -2.90
CA ALA A 38 0.68 2.53 -2.48
C ALA A 38 1.76 2.90 -1.46
N ARG A 39 2.05 4.20 -1.31
CA ARG A 39 2.91 4.78 -0.28
C ARG A 39 2.16 5.91 0.41
N GLN A 40 2.33 6.04 1.72
CA GLN A 40 1.88 7.25 2.41
C GLN A 40 2.72 8.46 1.96
N ARG A 41 2.08 9.61 1.73
CA ARG A 41 2.78 10.87 1.42
C ARG A 41 3.79 11.19 2.51
#